data_AF-A0A2N7R101-F1
#
_entry.id   AF-A0A2N7R101-F1
#
_cell.length_a   1.000
_cell.length_b   1.000
_cell.length_c   1.000
_cell.angle_alpha   90.00
_cell.angle_beta   90.00
_cell.angle_gamma   90.00
#
_symmetry.space_group_name_H-M   'P 1'
#
loop_
_entity.id
_entity.type
_entity.pdbx_description
1 polymer ?
#
loop_
_entity_poly.entity_id
_entity_poly.type
_entity_poly.pdbx_seq_one_letter_code
_entity_poly.pdbx_strand_id
1 'polypeptide(L)'
;MDTDEIQTLKLALSAASHNGVHRRASYFIGLGDGEWVVHVETSLSFRVSQSTGMLIPDDLHLDASEALRIAREYAVSHQLRWEPAFSLEPERGGWKVGARQSQLGGQLFIDIGSDGRVLEHRVNPR
;
A
#
# COMPACT_ATOMS: atom_id res chain seq x y z
N MET A 1 -10.81 -25.33 6.24
CA MET A 1 -12.17 -24.87 5.87
C MET A 1 -11.96 -23.44 5.45
N ASP A 2 -12.03 -23.17 4.15
CA ASP A 2 -11.61 -21.89 3.59
C ASP A 2 -12.62 -20.80 3.96
N THR A 3 -12.12 -19.57 4.12
CA THR A 3 -12.95 -18.43 4.53
C THR A 3 -13.69 -17.87 3.33
N ASP A 4 -15.00 -17.64 3.49
CA ASP A 4 -15.88 -17.05 2.47
C ASP A 4 -15.97 -15.51 2.56
N GLU A 5 -16.63 -14.90 1.58
CA GLU A 5 -16.80 -13.45 1.48
C GLU A 5 -17.59 -12.84 2.65
N ILE A 6 -18.51 -13.59 3.25
CA ILE A 6 -19.36 -13.12 4.36
C ILE A 6 -18.54 -13.03 5.65
N GLN A 7 -17.77 -14.08 5.95
CA GLN A 7 -16.88 -14.09 7.11
C GLN A 7 -15.79 -13.03 6.98
N THR A 8 -15.25 -12.87 5.77
CA THR A 8 -14.28 -11.82 5.46
C THR A 8 -14.85 -10.42 5.75
N LEU A 9 -16.06 -10.12 5.26
CA LEU A 9 -16.69 -8.81 5.50
C LEU A 9 -16.92 -8.55 6.98
N LYS A 10 -17.35 -9.56 7.76
CA LYS A 10 -17.54 -9.43 9.21
C LYS A 10 -16.25 -9.05 9.93
N LEU A 11 -15.13 -9.66 9.56
CA LEU A 11 -13.82 -9.35 10.12
C LEU A 11 -13.39 -7.92 9.78
N ALA A 12 -13.56 -7.51 8.52
CA ALA A 12 -13.25 -6.16 8.06
C ALA A 12 -14.10 -5.09 8.78
N LEU A 13 -15.40 -5.33 8.96
CA LEU A 13 -16.30 -4.42 9.70
C LEU A 13 -15.90 -4.27 11.16
N SER A 14 -15.51 -5.37 11.81
CA SER A 14 -15.00 -5.34 13.19
C SER A 14 -13.74 -4.47 13.28
N ALA A 15 -12.79 -4.65 12.36
CA ALA A 15 -11.56 -3.87 12.31
C ALA A 15 -11.81 -2.39 11.98
N ALA A 16 -12.72 -2.08 11.04
CA ALA A 16 -13.09 -0.71 10.69
C ALA A 16 -13.74 0.04 11.86
N SER A 17 -14.62 -0.64 12.61
CA SER A 17 -15.26 -0.06 13.79
C SER A 17 -14.24 0.30 14.88
N HIS A 18 -13.20 -0.51 15.09
CA HIS A 18 -12.11 -0.19 16.02
C HIS A 18 -11.29 1.04 15.57
N ASN A 19 -11.29 1.34 14.27
CA ASN A 19 -10.62 2.50 13.67
C ASN A 19 -11.54 3.73 13.53
N GLY A 20 -12.70 3.76 14.20
CA GLY A 20 -13.60 4.92 14.25
C GLY A 20 -14.49 5.10 13.01
N VAL A 21 -14.53 4.13 12.09
CA VAL A 21 -15.40 4.15 10.91
C VAL A 21 -16.78 3.59 11.30
N HIS A 22 -17.74 4.47 11.58
CA HIS A 22 -19.09 4.11 12.06
C HIS A 22 -20.23 4.43 11.09
N ARG A 23 -19.96 4.66 9.79
CA ARG A 23 -20.96 5.11 8.81
C ARG A 23 -21.21 4.09 7.68
N ARG A 24 -22.30 4.29 6.93
CA ARG A 24 -22.57 3.61 5.64
C ARG A 24 -21.41 3.88 4.68
N ALA A 25 -20.43 2.98 4.67
CA ALA A 25 -19.33 3.01 3.73
C ALA A 25 -19.66 2.19 2.47
N SER A 26 -19.03 2.54 1.35
CA SER A 26 -18.99 1.66 0.18
C SER A 26 -17.91 0.60 0.39
N TYR A 27 -18.26 -0.66 0.10
CA TYR A 27 -17.35 -1.80 0.25
C TYR A 27 -17.07 -2.43 -1.11
N PHE A 28 -15.78 -2.66 -1.40
CA PHE A 28 -15.35 -3.45 -2.54
C PHE A 28 -14.58 -4.66 -2.03
N ILE A 29 -15.00 -5.86 -2.43
CA ILE A 29 -14.43 -7.12 -1.98
C ILE A 29 -13.82 -7.82 -3.18
N GLY A 30 -12.54 -8.14 -3.10
CA GLY A 30 -11.80 -8.90 -4.10
C GLY A 30 -11.11 -10.11 -3.50
N LEU A 31 -10.97 -11.17 -4.29
CA LEU A 31 -10.17 -12.35 -3.97
C LEU A 31 -9.04 -12.47 -5.00
N GLY A 32 -7.80 -12.52 -4.53
CA GLY A 32 -6.61 -12.69 -5.36
C GLY A 32 -5.47 -13.30 -4.55
N ASP A 33 -4.68 -14.18 -5.17
CA ASP A 33 -3.48 -14.78 -4.56
C ASP A 33 -3.71 -15.44 -3.18
N GLY A 34 -4.87 -16.06 -2.97
CA GLY A 34 -5.22 -16.71 -1.69
C GLY A 34 -5.62 -15.74 -0.57
N GLU A 35 -5.94 -14.50 -0.92
CA GLU A 35 -6.27 -13.44 0.02
C GLU A 35 -7.51 -12.67 -0.38
N TRP A 36 -8.35 -12.42 0.61
CA TRP A 36 -9.44 -11.48 0.48
C TRP A 36 -8.95 -10.08 0.81
N VAL A 37 -9.31 -9.11 -0.04
CA VAL A 37 -9.09 -7.68 0.19
C VAL A 37 -10.45 -7.01 0.25
N VAL A 38 -10.72 -6.32 1.37
CA VAL A 38 -11.94 -5.54 1.57
C VAL A 38 -11.56 -4.08 1.65
N HIS A 39 -11.90 -3.29 0.63
CA HIS A 39 -11.78 -1.84 0.66
C HIS A 39 -13.01 -1.23 1.31
N VAL A 40 -12.79 -0.32 2.26
CA VAL A 40 -13.79 0.50 2.94
C VAL A 40 -13.53 1.94 2.54
N GLU A 41 -14.38 2.52 1.70
CA GLU A 41 -14.08 3.80 1.02
C GLU A 41 -12.78 3.75 0.20
N THR A 42 -12.27 4.91 -0.24
CA THR A 42 -11.02 5.02 -1.04
C THR A 42 -9.74 4.89 -0.22
N SER A 43 -9.79 4.93 1.12
CA SER A 43 -8.60 5.15 1.95
C SER A 43 -8.30 4.04 2.96
N LEU A 44 -9.16 3.03 3.09
CA LEU A 44 -8.99 1.98 4.09
C LEU A 44 -9.21 0.62 3.45
N SER A 45 -8.33 -0.34 3.73
CA SER A 45 -8.47 -1.71 3.27
C SER A 45 -8.09 -2.69 4.36
N PHE A 46 -8.71 -3.87 4.35
CA PHE A 46 -8.42 -4.97 5.25
C PHE A 46 -8.12 -6.22 4.44
N ARG A 47 -7.15 -7.00 4.91
CA ARG A 47 -6.72 -8.23 4.25
C ARG A 47 -6.99 -9.44 5.14
N VAL A 48 -7.53 -10.50 4.56
CA VAL A 48 -7.85 -11.74 5.26
C VAL A 48 -7.28 -12.92 4.47
N SER A 49 -6.52 -13.78 5.15
CA SER A 49 -5.99 -14.99 4.55
C SER A 49 -7.13 -15.97 4.28
N GLN A 50 -7.29 -16.44 3.02
CA GLN A 50 -8.36 -17.38 2.65
C GLN A 50 -8.24 -18.70 3.41
N SER A 51 -7.02 -19.21 3.56
CA SER A 51 -6.74 -20.50 4.19
C SER A 51 -6.91 -20.51 5.70
N THR A 52 -6.67 -19.36 6.37
CA THR A 52 -6.68 -19.29 7.84
C THR A 52 -7.86 -18.50 8.41
N GLY A 53 -8.49 -17.65 7.60
CA GLY A 53 -9.54 -16.73 8.05
C GLY A 53 -9.04 -15.65 9.01
N MET A 54 -7.73 -15.49 9.15
CA MET A 54 -7.16 -14.47 10.01
C MET A 54 -6.94 -13.18 9.24
N LEU A 55 -7.15 -12.05 9.94
CA LEU A 55 -6.69 -10.74 9.45
C LEU A 55 -5.18 -10.79 9.26
N ILE A 56 -4.74 -10.42 8.07
CA ILE A 56 -3.34 -10.17 7.78
C ILE A 56 -3.08 -8.75 8.28
N PRO A 57 -2.20 -8.57 9.29
CA PRO A 57 -1.86 -7.23 9.76
C PRO A 57 -1.34 -6.39 8.60
N ASP A 58 -1.83 -5.15 8.50
CA ASP A 58 -1.10 -4.13 7.76
C ASP A 58 0.10 -3.76 8.61
N ASP A 59 1.24 -4.38 8.29
CA ASP A 59 2.52 -4.09 8.94
C ASP A 59 3.05 -2.69 8.55
N LEU A 60 2.20 -1.77 8.07
CA LEU A 60 2.55 -0.40 7.73
C LEU A 60 2.88 0.41 9.00
N HIS A 61 4.08 0.19 9.52
CA HIS A 61 4.66 0.98 10.60
C HIS A 61 5.14 2.35 10.08
N LEU A 62 5.35 2.46 8.77
CA LEU A 62 5.86 3.65 8.10
C LEU A 62 4.71 4.49 7.54
N ASP A 63 4.65 5.75 7.95
CA ASP A 63 3.69 6.73 7.41
C ASP A 63 4.03 7.10 5.95
N ALA A 64 3.01 7.47 5.17
CA ALA A 64 3.12 7.85 3.76
C ALA A 64 4.12 9.00 3.53
N SER A 65 4.09 10.03 4.39
CA SER A 65 4.99 11.17 4.29
C SER A 65 6.44 10.79 4.56
N GLU A 66 6.66 9.85 5.48
CA GLU A 66 7.97 9.33 5.81
C GLU A 66 8.53 8.44 4.69
N ALA A 67 7.69 7.60 4.08
CA ALA A 67 8.05 6.83 2.90
C ALA A 67 8.47 7.72 1.72
N LEU A 68 7.71 8.80 1.47
CA LEU A 68 8.03 9.78 0.43
C LEU A 68 9.35 10.51 0.71
N ARG A 69 9.59 10.87 1.99
CA ARG A 69 10.85 11.50 2.44
C ARG A 69 12.03 10.57 2.16
N ILE A 70 11.95 9.30 2.58
CA ILE A 70 12.99 8.29 2.38
C ILE A 70 13.26 8.08 0.89
N ALA A 71 12.22 7.93 0.07
CA ALA A 71 12.35 7.77 -1.38
C ALA A 71 13.11 8.95 -2.03
N ARG A 72 12.77 10.19 -1.64
CA ARG A 72 13.46 11.38 -2.14
C ARG A 72 14.93 11.43 -1.73
N GLU A 73 15.23 11.16 -0.46
CA GLU A 73 16.60 11.15 0.07
C GLU A 73 17.45 10.06 -0.59
N TYR A 74 16.87 8.88 -0.81
CA TYR A 74 17.51 7.81 -1.55
C TYR A 74 17.83 8.23 -2.99
N ALA A 75 16.87 8.83 -3.71
CA ALA A 75 17.09 9.30 -5.08
C ALA A 75 18.24 10.31 -5.15
N VAL A 76 18.26 11.30 -4.26
CA VAL A 76 19.32 12.32 -4.19
C VAL A 76 20.68 11.70 -3.87
N SER A 77 20.76 10.81 -2.89
CA SER A 77 22.02 10.15 -2.50
C SER A 77 22.59 9.21 -3.57
N HIS A 78 21.72 8.64 -4.41
CA HIS A 78 22.11 7.76 -5.52
C HIS A 78 22.18 8.48 -6.88
N GLN A 79 22.15 9.82 -6.88
CA GLN A 79 22.22 10.65 -8.09
C GLN A 79 21.13 10.33 -9.13
N LEU A 80 19.99 9.81 -8.67
CA LEU A 80 18.81 9.59 -9.50
C LEU A 80 18.09 10.93 -9.69
N ARG A 81 17.65 11.21 -10.92
CA ARG A 81 16.83 12.40 -11.16
C ARG A 81 15.49 12.26 -10.46
N TRP A 82 15.19 13.23 -9.59
CA TRP A 82 13.94 13.33 -8.86
C TRP A 82 13.22 14.62 -9.20
N GLU A 83 12.05 14.48 -9.82
CA GLU A 83 11.01 15.50 -9.92
C GLU A 83 9.84 15.10 -8.99
N PRO A 84 8.85 15.97 -8.71
CA PRO A 84 7.75 15.66 -7.80
C PRO A 84 7.12 14.28 -8.04
N ALA A 85 6.83 13.58 -6.95
CA ALA A 85 6.16 12.28 -6.99
C ALA A 85 4.79 12.40 -7.66
N PHE A 86 4.46 11.43 -8.51
CA PHE A 86 3.16 11.30 -9.15
C PHE A 86 2.32 10.16 -8.57
N SER A 87 2.92 9.22 -7.82
CA SER A 87 2.20 8.20 -7.08
C SER A 87 2.88 7.87 -5.74
N LEU A 88 2.04 7.48 -4.77
CA LEU A 88 2.42 7.00 -3.46
C LEU A 88 1.37 5.95 -3.08
N GLU A 89 1.73 4.69 -3.25
CA GLU A 89 0.80 3.56 -3.17
C GLU A 89 1.23 2.65 -2.03
N PRO A 90 0.34 2.29 -1.09
CA PRO A 90 0.65 1.26 -0.11
C PRO A 90 0.79 -0.08 -0.83
N GLU A 91 1.90 -0.77 -0.60
CA GLU A 91 2.13 -2.13 -1.10
C GLU A 91 2.33 -3.09 0.07
N ARG A 92 2.37 -4.39 -0.26
CA ARG A 92 2.51 -5.45 0.72
C ARG A 92 3.85 -5.31 1.46
N GLY A 93 3.78 -4.89 2.72
CA GLY A 93 4.97 -4.69 3.56
C GLY A 93 5.69 -3.37 3.31
N GLY A 94 5.01 -2.34 2.78
CA GLY A 94 5.67 -1.06 2.52
C GLY A 94 4.91 -0.08 1.64
N TRP A 95 5.66 0.78 0.96
CA TRP A 95 5.17 1.81 0.07
C TRP A 95 5.90 1.76 -1.26
N LYS A 96 5.17 2.02 -2.34
CA LYS A 96 5.74 2.29 -3.65
C LYS A 96 5.60 3.75 -4.00
N VAL A 97 6.72 4.37 -4.35
CA VAL A 97 6.79 5.79 -4.67
C VAL A 97 7.15 5.96 -6.14
N GLY A 98 6.25 6.55 -6.92
CA GLY A 98 6.49 6.90 -8.32
C GLY A 98 6.85 8.38 -8.45
N ALA A 99 7.99 8.68 -9.07
CA ALA A 99 8.48 10.03 -9.33
C ALA A 99 8.89 10.21 -10.79
N ARG A 100 8.75 11.45 -11.30
CA ARG A 100 9.21 11.78 -12.65
C ARG A 100 10.73 11.94 -12.65
N GLN A 101 11.38 11.65 -13.77
CA GLN A 101 12.81 11.94 -13.96
C GLN A 101 13.07 13.24 -14.74
N SER A 102 12.07 13.70 -15.49
CA SER A 102 12.09 14.98 -16.18
C SER A 102 10.67 15.43 -16.53
N GLN A 103 10.51 16.70 -16.91
CA GLN A 103 9.23 17.21 -17.43
C GLN A 103 8.78 16.49 -18.71
N LEU A 104 9.71 16.00 -19.51
CA LEU A 104 9.42 15.48 -20.83
C LEU A 104 9.14 13.96 -20.80
N GLY A 105 9.60 13.23 -19.78
CA GLY A 105 9.34 11.81 -19.60
C GLY A 105 10.36 11.12 -18.70
N GLY A 106 10.24 9.79 -18.60
CA GLY A 106 11.03 8.95 -17.70
C GLY A 106 10.42 8.85 -16.30
N GLN A 107 10.38 7.63 -15.77
CA GLN A 107 9.77 7.32 -14.47
C GLN A 107 10.79 6.66 -13.55
N LEU A 108 10.75 7.02 -12.28
CA LEU A 108 11.48 6.40 -11.19
C LEU A 108 10.45 5.80 -10.24
N PHE A 109 10.58 4.52 -9.95
CA PHE A 109 9.83 3.84 -8.90
C PHE A 109 10.80 3.43 -7.80
N ILE A 110 10.44 3.69 -6.55
CA ILE A 110 11.22 3.29 -5.38
C ILE A 110 10.27 2.57 -4.42
N ASP A 111 10.63 1.34 -4.07
CA ASP A 111 9.86 0.50 -3.15
C ASP A 111 10.51 0.58 -1.76
N ILE A 112 9.74 1.00 -0.77
CA ILE A 112 10.14 1.26 0.61
C ILE A 112 9.49 0.24 1.51
N GLY A 113 10.26 -0.53 2.26
CA GLY A 113 9.75 -1.48 3.24
C GLY A 113 9.09 -0.76 4.42
N SER A 114 8.21 -1.47 5.13
CA SER A 114 7.54 -0.98 6.33
C SER A 114 8.50 -0.63 7.47
N ASP A 115 9.73 -1.11 7.41
CA ASP A 115 10.84 -0.78 8.31
C ASP A 115 11.60 0.50 7.91
N GLY A 116 11.20 1.16 6.83
CA GLY A 116 11.83 2.37 6.31
C GLY A 116 13.05 2.12 5.42
N ARG A 117 13.36 0.86 5.07
CA ARG A 117 14.46 0.56 4.15
C ARG A 117 14.02 0.62 2.69
N VAL A 118 14.88 1.08 1.81
CA VAL A 118 14.65 0.94 0.36
C VAL A 118 14.90 -0.50 -0.04
N LEU A 119 13.87 -1.15 -0.59
CA LEU A 119 13.91 -2.54 -1.03
C LEU A 119 14.48 -2.63 -2.45
N GLU A 120 13.97 -1.80 -3.35
CA GLU A 120 14.45 -1.70 -4.73
C GLU A 120 14.14 -0.34 -5.34
N HIS A 121 14.78 -0.03 -6.47
CA HIS A 121 14.37 1.06 -7.35
C HIS A 121 14.38 0.60 -8.80
N ARG A 122 13.49 1.18 -9.60
CA ARG A 122 13.38 0.93 -11.04
C ARG A 122 13.32 2.24 -11.78
N VAL A 123 14.17 2.37 -12.80
CA VAL A 123 14.19 3.51 -13.71
C VAL A 123 13.66 3.05 -15.06
N ASN A 124 12.57 3.67 -15.50
CA ASN A 124 12.08 3.55 -16.86
C ASN A 124 12.54 4.80 -17.63
N PRO A 125 13.67 4.74 -18.35
CA PRO A 125 14.19 5.90 -19.07
C PRO A 125 13.27 6.28 -20.22
N ARG A 126 13.41 7.54 -20.65
CA ARG A 126 12.67 8.07 -21.79
C ARG A 126 13.25 7.60 -23.12
#